data_AF-A0A2V7X4Z6-F1
#
_entry.id   AF-A0A2V7X4Z6-F1
#
_cell.length_a   1.000
_cell.length_b   1.000
_cell.length_c   1.000
_cell.angle_alpha   90.00
_cell.angle_beta   90.00
_cell.angle_gamma   90.00
#
_symmetry.space_group_name_H-M   'P 1'
#
loop_
_entity.id
_entity.type
_entity.pdbx_description
1 polymer ?
#
loop_
_entity_poly.entity_id
_entity_poly.type
_entity_poly.pdbx_seq_one_letter_code
_entity_poly.pdbx_strand_id
1 'polypeptide(L)'
;MHIKVRGGSVASGEPSLCTMCRYATVIKGRSLREEIVECSQLADGHGRITFPVTHCTKYVHRNHPSLYEMESIAWVLRTDASRRHIGFVRSRDLEPGERFVLPGDDD
;
A
#
# COMPACT_ATOMS: atom_id res chain seq x y z
N MET A 1 -21.13 32.11 -9.27
CA MET A 1 -20.75 31.17 -8.19
C MET A 1 -19.24 30.95 -8.30
N HIS A 2 -18.44 31.45 -7.35
CA HIS A 2 -16.97 31.29 -7.35
C HIS A 2 -16.60 30.19 -6.36
N ILE A 3 -16.17 29.02 -6.86
CA ILE A 3 -15.62 27.96 -6.01
C ILE A 3 -14.22 28.41 -5.58
N LYS A 4 -14.06 28.68 -4.28
CA LYS A 4 -12.74 28.86 -3.65
C LYS A 4 -12.25 27.51 -3.15
N VAL A 5 -11.35 26.88 -3.91
CA VAL A 5 -10.63 25.68 -3.46
C VAL A 5 -9.57 26.12 -2.43
N ARG A 6 -9.64 25.57 -1.21
CA ARG A 6 -8.63 25.73 -0.15
C ARG A 6 -7.78 24.47 -0.12
N GLY A 7 -6.45 24.60 -0.15
CA GLY A 7 -5.53 23.44 -0.15
C GLY A 7 -5.17 22.88 -1.54
N GLY A 8 -5.39 23.63 -2.62
CA GLY A 8 -5.11 23.17 -4.00
C GLY A 8 -3.63 23.20 -4.41
N SER A 9 -2.72 23.51 -3.49
CA SER A 9 -1.28 23.53 -3.75
C SER A 9 -0.60 22.95 -2.52
N VAL A 10 0.11 21.84 -2.71
CA VAL A 10 0.88 21.16 -1.67
C VAL A 10 1.75 22.21 -0.97
N ALA A 11 1.51 22.43 0.33
CA ALA A 11 2.21 23.47 1.07
C ALA A 11 3.71 23.21 1.01
N SER A 12 4.54 24.24 0.92
CA SER A 12 6.00 24.17 0.70
C SER A 12 6.81 23.49 1.83
N GLY A 13 6.16 22.71 2.69
CA GLY A 13 6.76 21.93 3.77
C GLY A 13 6.13 20.55 3.97
N GLU A 14 5.20 20.12 3.12
CA GLU A 14 4.69 18.74 3.19
C GLU A 14 5.76 17.73 2.74
N PRO A 15 5.85 16.56 3.40
CA PRO A 15 6.82 15.54 3.02
C PRO A 15 6.54 15.02 1.61
N SER A 16 7.61 14.76 0.85
CA SER A 16 7.51 14.11 -0.47
C SER A 16 6.70 12.82 -0.37
N LEU A 17 5.78 12.59 -1.31
CA LEU A 17 4.96 11.37 -1.38
C LEU A 17 5.82 10.10 -1.37
N CYS A 18 7.04 10.17 -1.92
CA CYS A 18 7.98 9.05 -1.92
C CYS A 18 8.32 8.55 -0.50
N THR A 19 8.27 9.40 0.53
CA THR A 19 8.53 8.97 1.92
C THR A 19 7.49 7.99 2.46
N MET A 20 6.29 8.01 1.89
CA MET A 20 5.15 7.17 2.28
C MET A 20 4.79 6.15 1.20
N CYS A 21 5.50 6.10 0.08
CA CYS A 21 5.19 5.20 -1.03
C CYS A 21 5.82 3.81 -0.82
N ARG A 22 5.07 2.72 -1.09
CA ARG A 22 5.58 1.33 -1.03
C ARG A 22 6.71 1.08 -2.03
N TYR A 23 6.68 1.74 -3.19
CA TYR A 23 7.64 1.53 -4.26
C TYR A 23 8.92 2.36 -4.12
N ALA A 24 9.01 3.21 -3.10
CA ALA A 24 10.16 4.08 -2.90
C ALA A 24 11.15 3.46 -1.90
N THR A 25 12.40 3.37 -2.31
CA THR A 25 13.54 3.14 -1.43
C THR A 25 14.12 4.50 -1.05
N VAL A 26 14.07 4.85 0.23
CA VAL A 26 14.61 6.11 0.75
C VAL A 26 15.81 5.82 1.64
N ILE A 27 17.00 6.20 1.19
CA ILE A 27 18.26 6.03 1.90
C ILE A 27 18.66 7.39 2.48
N LYS A 28 18.85 7.45 3.80
CA LYS A 28 19.27 8.66 4.50
C LYS A 28 20.65 8.48 5.10
N GLY A 29 21.53 9.45 4.87
CA GLY A 29 22.86 9.52 5.47
C GLY A 29 22.83 10.19 6.84
N ARG A 30 23.99 10.67 7.26
CA ARG A 30 24.19 11.30 8.58
C ARG A 30 23.70 12.74 8.60
N SER A 31 23.79 13.44 7.48
CA SER A 31 23.32 14.83 7.36
C SER A 31 21.94 14.90 6.71
N LEU A 32 21.22 16.00 6.97
CA LEU A 32 19.89 16.25 6.35
C LEU A 32 19.95 16.42 4.83
N ARG A 33 21.14 16.63 4.25
CA ARG A 33 21.34 16.76 2.80
C ARG A 33 21.66 15.42 2.11
N GLU A 34 21.90 14.39 2.90
CA GLU A 34 22.17 13.04 2.40
C GLU A 34 20.86 12.26 2.34
N GLU A 35 20.11 12.43 1.26
CA GLU A 35 18.93 11.61 0.96
C GLU A 35 19.01 11.12 -0.48
N ILE A 36 18.82 9.82 -0.68
CA ILE A 36 18.65 9.20 -1.99
C ILE A 36 17.26 8.57 -2.01
N VAL A 37 16.44 8.99 -2.96
CA VAL A 37 15.11 8.42 -3.21
C VAL A 37 15.14 7.68 -4.53
N GLU A 38 14.85 6.39 -4.52
CA GLU A 38 14.75 5.55 -5.72
C GLU A 38 13.35 4.95 -5.83
N CYS A 39 12.73 5.05 -6.99
CA CYS A 39 11.41 4.52 -7.28
C CYS A 39 11.54 3.25 -8.13
N SER A 40 11.07 2.11 -7.63
CA SER A 40 11.11 0.83 -8.36
C SER A 40 10.12 0.73 -9.53
N GLN A 41 9.19 1.69 -9.66
CA GLN A 41 8.24 1.76 -10.78
C GLN A 41 8.79 2.48 -12.01
N LEU A 42 9.95 3.15 -11.88
CA LEU A 42 10.65 3.76 -13.00
C LEU A 42 11.72 2.76 -13.49
N ALA A 43 11.63 2.36 -14.76
CA ALA A 43 12.50 1.35 -15.35
C ALA A 43 13.98 1.77 -15.45
N ASP A 44 14.86 0.76 -15.58
CA ASP A 44 16.21 0.84 -16.15
C ASP A 44 17.19 1.85 -15.52
N GLY A 45 17.49 1.69 -14.22
CA GLY A 45 18.63 2.38 -13.60
C GLY A 45 18.50 3.90 -13.44
N HIS A 46 17.36 4.47 -13.87
CA HIS A 46 17.03 5.90 -13.76
C HIS A 46 15.90 6.17 -12.76
N GLY A 47 15.67 5.27 -11.80
CA GLY A 47 14.63 5.41 -10.80
C GLY A 47 14.89 6.48 -9.73
N ARG A 48 16.03 7.19 -9.79
CA ARG A 48 16.40 8.18 -8.79
C ARG A 48 15.57 9.46 -8.95
N ILE A 49 14.80 9.77 -7.92
CA ILE A 49 14.01 10.98 -7.79
C ILE A 49 14.88 12.06 -7.13
N THR A 50 15.06 13.20 -7.81
CA THR A 50 15.94 14.29 -7.36
C THR A 50 15.18 15.51 -6.81
N PHE A 51 13.85 15.42 -6.73
CA PHE A 51 12.97 16.51 -6.29
C PHE A 51 11.85 15.97 -5.38
N PRO A 52 11.27 16.81 -4.50
CA PRO A 52 10.15 16.40 -3.68
C PRO A 52 8.90 16.17 -4.54
N VAL A 53 8.39 14.93 -4.56
CA VAL A 53 7.24 14.54 -5.37
C VAL A 53 5.96 14.90 -4.63
N THR A 54 5.16 15.77 -5.23
CA THR A 54 3.86 16.21 -4.69
C THR A 54 2.67 15.49 -5.33
N HIS A 55 2.88 14.86 -6.48
CA HIS A 55 1.87 14.07 -7.19
C HIS A 55 2.53 12.92 -7.96
N CYS A 56 1.97 11.71 -7.85
CA CYS A 56 2.41 10.54 -8.60
C CYS A 56 1.21 9.61 -8.86
N THR A 57 0.94 9.29 -10.12
CA THR A 57 -0.19 8.42 -10.51
C THR A 57 0.00 6.96 -10.11
N LYS A 58 1.24 6.54 -9.83
CA LYS A 58 1.60 5.21 -9.32
C LYS A 58 1.81 5.19 -7.81
N TYR A 59 1.48 6.28 -7.11
CA TYR A 59 1.63 6.35 -5.66
C TYR A 59 0.76 5.29 -4.97
N VAL A 60 1.39 4.48 -4.12
CA VAL A 60 0.70 3.53 -3.25
C VAL A 60 1.25 3.72 -1.86
N HIS A 61 0.37 4.08 -0.91
CA HIS A 61 0.76 4.29 0.48
C HIS A 61 1.28 2.98 1.10
N ARG A 62 2.44 3.00 1.75
CA ARG A 62 3.11 1.83 2.34
C ARG A 62 2.29 1.11 3.42
N ASN A 63 1.40 1.82 4.10
CA ASN A 63 0.49 1.23 5.10
C ASN A 63 -0.77 0.59 4.49
N HIS A 64 -1.01 0.72 3.18
CA HIS A 64 -2.14 0.03 2.55
C HIS A 64 -1.74 -1.41 2.25
N PRO A 65 -2.33 -2.43 2.88
CA PRO A 65 -2.05 -3.82 2.53
C PRO A 65 -2.36 -4.08 1.05
N SER A 66 -1.56 -4.94 0.41
CA SER A 66 -1.89 -5.53 -0.89
C SER A 66 -3.13 -6.40 -0.79
N LEU A 67 -3.76 -6.75 -1.91
CA LEU A 67 -4.93 -7.64 -1.92
C LEU A 67 -4.62 -8.99 -1.25
N TYR A 68 -3.46 -9.56 -1.55
CA TYR A 68 -2.99 -10.79 -0.92
C TYR A 68 -2.79 -10.64 0.60
N GLU A 69 -2.15 -9.54 1.04
CA GLU A 69 -1.99 -9.26 2.46
C GLU A 69 -3.35 -9.09 3.15
N MET A 70 -4.31 -8.39 2.50
CA MET A 70 -5.67 -8.23 3.00
C MET A 70 -6.38 -9.56 3.18
N GLU A 71 -6.28 -10.46 2.20
CA GLU A 71 -6.84 -11.81 2.29
C GLU A 71 -6.24 -12.56 3.47
N SER A 72 -4.91 -12.53 3.61
CA SER A 72 -4.20 -13.27 4.66
C SER A 72 -4.60 -12.84 6.09
N ILE A 73 -4.92 -11.55 6.28
CA ILE A 73 -5.31 -10.98 7.59
C ILE A 73 -6.83 -10.89 7.77
N ALA A 74 -7.62 -11.29 6.77
CA ALA A 74 -9.07 -11.22 6.85
C ALA A 74 -9.61 -12.16 7.93
N TRP A 75 -10.58 -11.67 8.70
CA TRP A 75 -11.38 -12.49 9.59
C TRP A 75 -12.61 -12.99 8.85
N VAL A 76 -12.70 -14.30 8.70
CA VAL A 76 -13.80 -15.01 8.06
C VAL A 76 -14.77 -15.44 9.15
N LEU A 77 -16.05 -15.09 8.99
CA LEU A 77 -17.11 -15.57 9.86
C LEU A 77 -17.54 -16.97 9.42
N ARG A 78 -17.29 -17.97 10.27
CA ARG A 78 -17.82 -19.32 10.09
C ARG A 78 -19.16 -19.43 10.82
N THR A 79 -20.18 -19.87 10.08
CA THR A 79 -21.54 -20.12 10.60
C THR A 79 -21.91 -21.61 10.54
N ASP A 80 -20.96 -22.49 10.21
CA ASP A 80 -21.22 -23.92 10.09
C ASP A 80 -21.48 -24.56 11.46
N ALA A 81 -22.77 -24.68 11.78
CA ALA A 81 -23.25 -25.32 12.99
C ALA A 81 -22.95 -26.84 13.01
N SER A 82 -22.78 -27.48 11.85
CA SER A 82 -22.54 -28.93 11.75
C SER A 82 -21.12 -29.31 12.16
N ARG A 83 -20.13 -28.46 11.87
CA ARG A 83 -18.71 -28.65 12.23
C ARG A 83 -18.32 -28.06 13.59
N ARG A 84 -19.28 -27.57 14.39
CA ARG A 84 -19.11 -26.97 15.73
C ARG A 84 -18.13 -25.78 15.78
N HIS A 85 -17.85 -25.14 14.65
CA HIS A 85 -16.98 -23.96 14.57
C HIS A 85 -17.81 -22.75 14.12
N ILE A 86 -18.35 -22.04 15.11
CA ILE A 86 -19.05 -20.77 14.89
C ILE A 86 -18.16 -19.66 15.48
N GLY A 87 -17.74 -18.71 14.64
CA GLY A 87 -16.90 -17.60 15.08
C GLY A 87 -16.05 -17.00 13.98
N PHE A 88 -15.23 -16.02 14.35
CA PHE A 88 -14.25 -15.41 13.47
C PHE A 88 -12.95 -16.22 13.47
N VAL A 89 -12.49 -16.61 12.28
CA VAL A 89 -11.22 -17.31 12.07
C VAL A 89 -10.39 -16.54 11.05
N ARG A 90 -9.06 -16.58 11.12
CA ARG A 90 -8.23 -15.89 10.12
C ARG A 90 -8.20 -16.71 8.84
N SER A 91 -8.24 -16.06 7.68
CA SER A 91 -8.23 -16.75 6.37
C SER A 91 -7.03 -17.70 6.21
N ARG A 92 -5.84 -17.28 6.66
CA ARG A 92 -4.62 -18.09 6.59
C ARG A 92 -4.66 -19.39 7.42
N ASP A 93 -5.51 -19.44 8.45
CA ASP A 93 -5.66 -20.58 9.33
C ASP A 93 -6.69 -21.60 8.77
N LEU A 94 -7.33 -21.28 7.64
CA LEU A 94 -8.24 -22.16 6.92
C LEU A 94 -7.49 -23.11 5.99
N GLU A 95 -8.02 -24.33 5.85
CA GLU A 95 -7.63 -25.27 4.82
C GLU A 95 -7.81 -24.63 3.42
N PRO A 96 -6.96 -24.93 2.44
CA PRO A 96 -6.99 -24.28 1.12
C PRO A 96 -8.37 -24.31 0.45
N GLY A 97 -9.10 -25.43 0.55
CA GLY A 97 -10.44 -25.57 -0.03
C GLY A 97 -11.55 -24.83 0.70
N GLU A 98 -11.27 -24.23 1.86
CA GLU A 98 -12.22 -23.43 2.64
C GLU A 98 -11.92 -21.92 2.58
N ARG A 99 -10.83 -21.51 1.89
CA ARG A 99 -10.51 -20.09 1.70
C ARG A 99 -11.41 -19.48 0.64
N PHE A 100 -11.75 -18.21 0.85
CA PHE A 100 -12.50 -17.44 -0.14
C PHE A 100 -11.54 -17.06 -1.29
N VAL A 101 -11.75 -17.64 -2.46
CA VAL A 101 -11.00 -17.31 -3.67
C VAL A 101 -11.64 -16.08 -4.32
N LEU A 102 -10.83 -15.05 -4.60
CA LEU A 102 -11.31 -13.88 -5.33
C LEU A 102 -11.54 -14.27 -6.80
N PRO A 103 -12.57 -13.72 -7.47
CA PRO A 103 -12.76 -13.96 -8.89
C PRO A 103 -11.52 -13.53 -9.69
N GLY A 104 -10.82 -14.48 -10.31
CA GLY A 104 -9.61 -14.24 -11.11
C GLY A 104 -8.32 -14.91 -10.63
N ASP A 105 -8.34 -15.62 -9.49
CA ASP A 105 -7.20 -16.40 -8.97
C ASP A 105 -7.22 -17.89 -9.39
N ASP A 106 -8.13 -18.29 -10.31
CA ASP A 106 -8.33 -19.67 -10.79
C ASP A 106 -7.51 -20.05 -12.06
N ASP A 107 -6.50 -19.25 -12.46
CA ASP A 107 -5.63 -19.54 -13.63
C ASP A 107 -4.27 -20.13 -13.24
#